data_AF-A0A1V5ZS63-F1
#
_entry.id   AF-A0A1V5ZS63-F1
#
_cell.length_a   1.000
_cell.length_b   1.000
_cell.length_c   1.000
_cell.angle_alpha   90.00
_cell.angle_beta   90.00
_cell.angle_gamma   90.00
#
_symmetry.space_group_name_H-M   'P 1'
#
loop_
_entity.id
_entity.type
_entity.pdbx_description
1 polymer ?
#
loop_
_entity_poly.entity_id
_entity_poly.type
_entity_poly.pdbx_seq_one_letter_code
_entity_poly.pdbx_strand_id
1 'polypeptide(L)'
;MTNVLWLMIFWTMQVIAALSFKQGSLPDASRTLWFIIGNVFGASSIWFMMELYKTMNVNVAMGLAVGGAFLLSQLATALIFKSNLSLVQYIGLIAITGGMYAVSAGARTHP
;
A
#
# COMPACT_ATOMS: atom_id res chain seq x y z
N MET A 1 10.00 -17.08 0.92
CA MET A 1 9.10 -16.87 2.07
C MET A 1 9.27 -15.49 2.69
N THR A 2 10.51 -15.02 2.88
CA THR A 2 10.85 -13.69 3.44
C THR A 2 10.24 -12.50 2.68
N ASN A 3 10.24 -12.50 1.34
CA ASN A 3 9.72 -11.38 0.55
C ASN A 3 8.21 -11.20 0.70
N VAL A 4 7.45 -12.31 0.77
CA VAL A 4 6.00 -12.26 0.99
C VAL A 4 5.70 -11.69 2.38
N LEU A 5 6.48 -12.08 3.39
CA LEU A 5 6.35 -11.52 4.74
C LEU A 5 6.59 -10.00 4.76
N TRP A 6 7.65 -9.53 4.11
CA TRP A 6 7.93 -8.09 3.99
C TRP A 6 6.84 -7.33 3.25
N LEU A 7 6.29 -7.90 2.17
CA LEU A 7 5.13 -7.31 1.48
C LEU A 7 3.90 -7.24 2.39
N MET A 8 3.57 -8.31 3.11
CA MET A 8 2.41 -8.31 4.02
C MET A 8 2.56 -7.26 5.12
N ILE A 9 3.72 -7.19 5.78
CA ILE A 9 3.97 -6.18 6.82
C ILE A 9 3.88 -4.78 6.23
N PHE A 10 4.54 -4.53 5.10
CA PHE A 10 4.49 -3.24 4.41
C PHE A 10 3.05 -2.83 4.11
N TRP A 11 2.26 -3.72 3.49
CA TRP A 11 0.87 -3.46 3.14
C TRP A 11 0.00 -3.17 4.36
N THR A 12 0.11 -3.97 5.43
CA THR A 12 -0.65 -3.74 6.65
C THR A 12 -0.34 -2.37 7.25
N MET A 13 0.95 -1.99 7.32
CA MET A 13 1.35 -0.68 7.84
C MET A 13 0.85 0.47 6.97
N GLN A 14 0.89 0.32 5.64
CA GLN A 14 0.36 1.33 4.72
C GLN A 14 -1.16 1.48 4.84
N VAL A 15 -1.89 0.38 5.03
CA VAL A 15 -3.34 0.41 5.29
C VAL A 15 -3.63 1.13 6.61
N ILE A 16 -2.91 0.81 7.69
CA ILE A 16 -3.05 1.51 8.98
C ILE A 16 -2.78 3.01 8.81
N ALA A 17 -1.74 3.37 8.07
CA ALA A 17 -1.41 4.76 7.79
C ALA A 17 -2.55 5.47 7.03
N ALA A 18 -3.04 4.88 5.95
CA ALA A 18 -4.13 5.43 5.14
C ALA A 18 -5.42 5.63 5.96
N LEU A 19 -5.81 4.63 6.75
CA LEU A 19 -6.98 4.70 7.63
C LEU A 19 -6.80 5.76 8.71
N SER A 20 -5.59 5.89 9.28
CA SER A 20 -5.28 6.94 10.27
C SER A 20 -5.42 8.33 9.67
N PHE A 21 -4.88 8.56 8.46
CA PHE A 21 -5.03 9.84 7.77
C PHE A 21 -6.50 10.14 7.44
N LYS A 22 -7.28 9.13 7.05
CA LYS A 22 -8.71 9.32 6.82
C LYS A 22 -9.45 9.65 8.12
N GLN A 23 -9.17 8.94 9.20
CA GLN A 23 -9.74 9.19 10.52
C GLN A 23 -9.42 10.59 11.02
N GLY A 24 -8.16 11.03 10.90
CA GLY A 24 -7.70 12.37 11.26
C GLY A 24 -8.29 13.50 10.43
N SER A 25 -9.02 13.18 9.36
CA SER A 25 -9.71 14.13 8.49
C SER A 25 -11.21 14.25 8.80
N LEU A 26 -11.72 13.53 9.82
CA LEU A 26 -13.10 13.69 10.29
C LEU A 26 -13.25 14.94 11.18
N PRO A 27 -14.43 15.59 11.22
CA PRO A 27 -14.62 16.85 11.94
C PRO A 27 -14.25 16.82 13.42
N ASP A 28 -14.54 15.72 14.12
CA ASP A 28 -14.34 15.59 15.57
C ASP A 28 -13.04 14.87 15.94
N ALA A 29 -12.18 14.56 14.96
CA ALA A 29 -10.95 13.80 15.19
C ALA A 29 -9.76 14.70 15.52
N SER A 30 -8.89 14.24 16.43
CA SER A 30 -7.62 14.92 16.71
C SER A 30 -6.66 14.77 15.53
N ARG A 31 -6.63 15.80 14.66
CA ARG A 31 -5.79 15.83 13.46
C ARG A 31 -4.32 15.53 13.75
N THR A 32 -3.76 16.10 14.82
CA THR A 32 -2.35 15.93 15.20
C THR A 32 -2.05 14.49 15.60
N LEU A 33 -2.90 13.88 16.42
CA LEU A 33 -2.71 12.49 16.86
C LEU A 33 -2.69 11.53 15.66
N TRP A 34 -3.69 11.64 14.80
CA TRP A 34 -3.83 10.76 13.65
C TRP A 34 -2.78 11.01 12.56
N PHE A 35 -2.29 12.24 12.43
CA PHE A 35 -1.13 12.55 11.60
C PHE A 35 0.14 11.87 12.11
N ILE A 36 0.39 11.90 13.42
CA ILE A 36 1.54 11.23 14.03
C ILE A 36 1.44 9.72 13.82
N ILE A 37 0.30 9.09 14.15
CA ILE A 37 0.10 7.65 13.97
C ILE A 37 0.30 7.27 12.50
N GLY A 38 -0.32 8.01 11.58
CA GLY A 38 -0.20 7.73 10.15
C GLY A 38 1.24 7.78 9.65
N ASN A 39 2.03 8.75 10.12
CA ASN A 39 3.46 8.85 9.76
C ASN A 39 4.32 7.81 10.48
N VAL A 40 4.03 7.44 11.73
CA VAL A 40 4.76 6.37 12.42
C VAL A 40 4.68 5.09 11.61
N PHE A 41 3.48 4.66 11.20
CA PHE A 41 3.32 3.47 10.36
C PHE A 41 3.81 3.68 8.92
N GLY A 42 3.48 4.81 8.30
CA GLY A 42 3.85 5.08 6.90
C GLY A 42 5.35 5.25 6.67
N ALA A 43 6.07 5.92 7.58
CA ALA A 43 7.50 6.12 7.45
C ALA A 43 8.29 4.86 7.84
N SER A 44 7.87 4.17 8.91
CA SER A 44 8.56 2.93 9.33
C SER A 44 8.34 1.77 8.36
N SER A 45 7.22 1.75 7.62
CA SER A 45 6.98 0.73 6.58
C SER A 45 8.08 0.74 5.51
N ILE A 46 8.66 1.91 5.20
CA ILE A 46 9.73 2.07 4.21
C ILE A 46 10.92 1.14 4.49
N TRP A 47 11.18 0.80 5.76
CA TRP A 47 12.21 -0.18 6.11
C TRP A 47 12.00 -1.54 5.42
N PHE A 48 10.76 -2.06 5.43
CA PHE A 48 10.43 -3.33 4.80
C PHE A 48 10.50 -3.25 3.27
N MET A 49 10.20 -2.07 2.69
CA MET A 49 10.43 -1.83 1.27
C MET A 49 11.92 -1.84 0.92
N MET A 50 12.79 -1.29 1.78
CA MET A 50 14.24 -1.37 1.61
C MET A 50 14.75 -2.82 1.69
N GLU A 51 14.18 -3.67 2.56
CA GLU A 51 14.51 -5.10 2.59
C GLU A 51 14.07 -5.82 1.29
N LEU A 52 12.95 -5.43 0.70
CA LEU A 52 12.52 -5.94 -0.61
C LEU A 52 13.54 -5.56 -1.69
N TYR A 53 14.05 -4.32 -1.69
CA TYR A 53 15.08 -3.88 -2.65
C TYR A 53 16.38 -4.68 -2.59
N LYS A 54 16.72 -5.30 -1.46
CA LYS A 54 17.89 -6.17 -1.35
C LYS A 54 17.71 -7.52 -2.04
N THR A 55 16.48 -7.94 -2.30
CA THR A 55 16.14 -9.33 -2.70
C THR A 55 15.43 -9.43 -4.05
N MET A 56 15.02 -8.31 -4.65
CA MET A 56 14.42 -8.27 -5.97
C MET A 56 14.77 -6.98 -6.70
N ASN A 57 14.55 -6.96 -8.02
CA ASN A 57 14.69 -5.75 -8.82
C ASN A 57 13.84 -4.61 -8.21
N VAL A 58 14.43 -3.41 -8.10
CA VAL A 58 13.80 -2.25 -7.45
C VAL A 58 12.44 -1.91 -8.06
N ASN A 59 12.29 -2.02 -9.37
CA ASN A 59 11.01 -1.75 -10.04
C ASN A 59 9.94 -2.78 -9.68
N VAL A 60 10.35 -4.05 -9.51
CA VAL A 60 9.45 -5.14 -9.10
C VAL A 60 9.03 -4.96 -7.64
N ALA A 61 9.98 -4.67 -6.76
CA ALA A 61 9.71 -4.35 -5.36
C ALA A 61 8.75 -3.17 -5.23
N MET A 62 9.03 -2.06 -5.92
CA MET A 62 8.16 -0.89 -5.92
C MET A 62 6.76 -1.23 -6.44
N GLY A 63 6.68 -1.92 -7.59
CA GLY A 63 5.41 -2.29 -8.20
C GLY A 63 4.55 -3.13 -7.25
N LEU A 64 5.13 -4.15 -6.61
CA LEU A 64 4.41 -5.01 -5.67
C LEU A 64 4.09 -4.30 -4.35
N ALA A 65 5.06 -3.61 -3.75
CA ALA A 65 4.89 -2.96 -2.46
C ALA A 65 3.92 -1.78 -2.56
N VAL A 66 4.25 -0.77 -3.37
CA VAL A 66 3.46 0.47 -3.48
C VAL A 66 2.13 0.20 -4.20
N GLY A 67 2.13 -0.58 -5.28
CA GLY A 67 0.90 -0.92 -6.00
C GLY A 67 -0.08 -1.69 -5.10
N GLY A 68 0.42 -2.70 -4.37
CA GLY A 68 -0.40 -3.48 -3.44
C GLY A 68 -0.89 -2.65 -2.26
N ALA A 69 -0.03 -1.82 -1.68
CA ALA A 69 -0.40 -0.89 -0.61
C ALA A 69 -1.50 0.08 -1.05
N PHE A 70 -1.37 0.66 -2.25
CA PHE A 70 -2.39 1.55 -2.80
C PHE A 70 -3.73 0.83 -2.94
N LEU A 71 -3.74 -0.34 -3.56
CA LEU A 71 -4.95 -1.12 -3.82
C LEU A 71 -5.65 -1.51 -2.50
N LEU A 72 -4.90 -2.06 -1.55
CA LEU A 72 -5.43 -2.44 -0.24
C LEU A 72 -5.90 -1.24 0.58
N SER A 73 -5.21 -0.10 0.51
CA SER A 73 -5.63 1.12 1.21
C SER A 73 -6.94 1.68 0.65
N GLN A 74 -7.12 1.66 -0.68
CA GLN A 74 -8.38 2.06 -1.31
C GLN A 74 -9.54 1.16 -0.86
N LEU A 75 -9.33 -0.17 -0.91
CA LEU A 75 -10.34 -1.14 -0.48
C LEU A 75 -10.67 -1.01 1.01
N ALA A 76 -9.66 -0.93 1.87
CA ALA A 76 -9.86 -0.78 3.32
C ALA A 76 -10.60 0.52 3.65
N THR A 77 -10.24 1.62 2.99
CA THR A 77 -10.93 2.91 3.19
C THR A 77 -12.38 2.83 2.72
N ALA A 78 -12.64 2.20 1.57
CA ALA A 78 -14.00 1.99 1.06
C ALA A 78 -14.84 1.15 2.02
N LEU A 79 -14.27 0.07 2.57
CA LEU A 79 -14.95 -0.84 3.50
C LEU A 79 -15.25 -0.20 4.85
N ILE A 80 -14.27 0.47 5.45
CA ILE A 80 -14.37 1.01 6.83
C ILE A 80 -15.17 2.31 6.86
N PHE A 81 -14.90 3.22 5.92
CA PHE A 81 -15.58 4.52 5.85
C PHE A 81 -16.81 4.50 4.94
N LYS A 82 -17.22 3.31 4.45
CA LYS A 82 -18.37 3.10 3.57
C LYS A 82 -18.38 4.05 2.36
N SER A 83 -17.19 4.31 1.81
CA SER A 83 -17.04 5.13 0.62
C SER A 83 -17.40 4.30 -0.61
N ASN A 84 -18.37 4.78 -1.40
CA ASN A 84 -18.73 4.12 -2.64
C ASN A 84 -17.65 4.34 -3.69
N LEU A 85 -17.05 3.24 -4.15
CA LEU A 85 -16.16 3.28 -5.30
C LEU A 85 -16.98 3.37 -6.59
N SER A 86 -16.66 4.32 -7.44
CA SER A 86 -17.28 4.47 -8.76
C SER A 86 -16.81 3.38 -9.72
N LEU A 87 -17.57 3.15 -10.79
CA LEU A 87 -17.20 2.18 -11.83
C LEU A 87 -15.82 2.47 -12.45
N VAL A 88 -15.49 3.76 -12.63
CA VAL A 88 -14.17 4.19 -13.12
C VAL A 88 -13.06 3.88 -12.12
N GLN A 89 -13.32 4.00 -10.81
CA GLN A 89 -12.34 3.64 -9.78
C GLN A 89 -12.07 2.13 -9.77
N TYR A 90 -13.08 1.29 -9.99
CA TYR A 90 -12.86 -0.16 -10.14
C TYR A 90 -12.01 -0.49 -11.37
N ILE A 91 -12.22 0.18 -12.51
CA ILE A 91 -11.34 0.06 -13.68
C ILE A 91 -9.90 0.42 -13.31
N GLY A 92 -9.71 1.51 -12.55
CA GLY A 92 -8.39 1.90 -12.02
C GLY A 92 -7.75 0.81 -11.16
N LEU A 93 -8.49 0.20 -10.22
CA LEU A 93 -7.98 -0.89 -9.38
C LEU A 93 -7.59 -2.13 -10.20
N ILE A 94 -8.36 -2.47 -11.24
CA ILE A 94 -8.04 -3.55 -12.17
C ILE A 94 -6.76 -3.21 -12.95
N ALA A 95 -6.64 -1.99 -13.47
CA ALA A 95 -5.46 -1.55 -14.20
C ALA A 95 -4.19 -1.57 -13.33
N ILE A 96 -4.28 -1.17 -12.06
CA ILE A 96 -3.17 -1.27 -11.11
C ILE A 96 -2.79 -2.73 -10.88
N THR A 97 -3.77 -3.61 -10.67
CA THR A 97 -3.51 -5.05 -10.50
C THR A 97 -2.81 -5.63 -11.73
N GLY A 98 -3.28 -5.28 -12.93
CA GLY A 98 -2.68 -5.69 -14.18
C GLY A 98 -1.25 -5.16 -14.36
N GLY A 99 -1.00 -3.90 -13.98
CA GLY A 99 0.32 -3.29 -13.97
C GLY A 99 1.28 -3.99 -13.01
N MET A 100 0.84 -4.30 -11.79
CA MET A 100 1.62 -5.07 -10.81
C MET A 100 2.00 -6.45 -11.35
N TYR A 101 1.05 -7.14 -11.99
CA TYR A 101 1.30 -8.41 -12.64
C TYR A 101 2.30 -8.28 -13.80
N ALA A 102 2.12 -7.29 -14.68
CA ALA A 102 3.01 -7.08 -15.83
C ALA A 102 4.46 -6.78 -15.39
N VAL A 103 4.64 -5.92 -14.38
CA VAL A 103 5.97 -5.59 -13.84
C VAL A 103 6.61 -6.80 -13.17
N SER A 104 5.85 -7.58 -12.40
CA SER A 104 6.38 -8.78 -11.72
C SER A 104 6.64 -9.94 -12.67
N ALA A 105 5.83 -10.13 -13.72
CA ALA A 105 6.05 -11.15 -14.76
C ALA A 105 7.22 -10.79 -15.70
N GLY A 106 7.44 -9.49 -15.92
CA GLY A 106 8.61 -8.96 -16.63
C GLY A 106 9.92 -9.12 -15.88
N ALA A 107 9.86 -9.51 -14.59
CA ALA A 107 11.02 -9.89 -13.79
C ALA A 107 11.57 -11.25 -14.27
N ARG A 108 12.11 -11.30 -15.50
CA ARG A 108 12.99 -12.40 -15.88
C ARG A 108 14.14 -12.39 -14.87
N THR A 109 14.23 -13.49 -14.13
CA THR A 109 15.32 -13.88 -13.23
C THR A 109 16.61 -13.17 -13.63
N HIS A 110 17.03 -12.16 -12.87
CA HIS A 110 18.40 -11.69 -13.03
C HIS A 110 19.34 -12.81 -12.53
N PRO A 111 20.53 -12.97 -13.15
CA PRO A 111 21.63 -13.72 -12.53
C PRO A 111 21.96 -13.16 -11.14
#